data_AF-A0A099T4Z5-F1
#
_entry.id   AF-A0A099T4Z5-F1
#
_cell.length_a   1.000
_cell.length_b   1.000
_cell.length_c   1.000
_cell.angle_alpha   90.00
_cell.angle_beta   90.00
_cell.angle_gamma   90.00
#
_symmetry.space_group_name_H-M   'P 1'
#
loop_
_entity.id
_entity.type
_entity.pdbx_description
1 polymer ?
#
loop_
_entity_poly.entity_id
_entity_poly.type
_entity_poly.pdbx_seq_one_letter_code
_entity_poly.pdbx_strand_id
1 'polypeptide(L)'
;MKSFAVIRAEDPNKIKIALHDLEHYGSMKFGSNPKRIEPSYADQLLVSVSGVPLKAKCNSAALVELDTNAGAAISKLRKIHPPAHVVIVSPRHDAFEELADSSELYPEFDRAFEI
;
A
#
# COMPACT_ATOMS: atom_id res chain seq x y z
N MET A 1 -1.13 -7.21 15.82
CA MET A 1 0.07 -6.98 14.99
C MET A 1 -0.29 -6.05 13.86
N LYS A 2 0.53 -5.02 13.65
CA LYS A 2 0.41 -4.03 12.57
C LYS A 2 0.63 -4.69 11.20
N SER A 3 0.21 -4.01 10.14
CA SER A 3 0.45 -4.43 8.76
C SER A 3 0.69 -3.21 7.88
N PHE A 4 1.25 -3.40 6.70
CA PHE A 4 1.42 -2.33 5.71
C PHE A 4 0.48 -2.56 4.53
N ALA A 5 -0.09 -1.47 4.00
CA ALA A 5 -0.66 -1.47 2.66
C ALA A 5 0.37 -0.89 1.69
N VAL A 6 0.65 -1.66 0.64
CA VAL A 6 1.44 -1.23 -0.53
C VAL A 6 0.46 -0.96 -1.66
N ILE A 7 0.39 0.28 -2.13
CA ILE A 7 -0.54 0.73 -3.16
C ILE A 7 0.25 0.98 -4.44
N ARG A 8 -0.20 0.39 -5.56
CA ARG A 8 0.48 0.43 -6.87
C ARG A 8 -0.47 0.84 -7.98
N ALA A 9 -0.04 1.77 -8.83
CA ALA A 9 -0.82 2.23 -9.98
C ALA A 9 0.06 2.78 -11.11
N GLU A 10 -0.52 2.95 -12.30
CA GLU A 10 0.14 3.56 -13.45
C GLU A 10 0.35 5.08 -13.32
N ASP A 11 -0.37 5.74 -12.40
CA ASP A 11 -0.33 7.18 -12.19
C ASP A 11 -0.56 7.53 -10.70
N PRO A 12 -0.08 8.71 -10.22
CA PRO A 12 -0.22 9.11 -8.83
C PRO A 12 -1.66 9.47 -8.41
N ASN A 13 -2.53 9.87 -9.33
CA ASN A 13 -3.92 10.22 -8.99
C ASN A 13 -4.71 8.97 -8.57
N LYS A 14 -4.47 7.83 -9.21
CA LYS A 14 -5.03 6.53 -8.76
C LYS A 14 -4.56 6.14 -7.37
N ILE A 15 -3.31 6.45 -7.00
CA ILE A 15 -2.82 6.24 -5.63
C ILE A 15 -3.59 7.12 -4.65
N LYS A 16 -3.77 8.41 -4.96
CA LYS A 16 -4.52 9.37 -4.10
C LYS A 16 -5.96 8.90 -3.88
N ILE A 17 -6.65 8.51 -4.95
CA ILE A 17 -8.02 7.98 -4.88
C ILE A 17 -8.05 6.68 -4.06
N ALA A 18 -7.12 5.75 -4.29
CA ALA A 18 -7.07 4.52 -3.52
C ALA A 18 -6.80 4.75 -2.02
N LEU A 19 -5.89 5.67 -1.67
CA LEU A 19 -5.65 6.05 -0.27
C LEU A 19 -6.92 6.62 0.37
N HIS A 20 -7.63 7.50 -0.33
CA HIS A 20 -8.92 8.02 0.09
C HIS A 20 -9.95 6.89 0.27
N ASP A 21 -10.05 5.95 -0.67
CA ASP A 21 -10.98 4.83 -0.60
C ASP A 21 -10.69 3.91 0.59
N LEU A 22 -9.42 3.65 0.88
CA LEU A 22 -9.00 2.83 2.02
C LEU A 22 -9.42 3.47 3.35
N GLU A 23 -9.22 4.78 3.53
CA GLU A 23 -9.60 5.50 4.75
C GLU A 23 -11.12 5.64 4.88
N HIS A 24 -11.79 6.15 3.83
CA HIS A 24 -13.20 6.56 3.93
C HIS A 24 -14.18 5.41 3.69
N TYR A 25 -13.99 4.63 2.62
CA TYR A 25 -14.90 3.54 2.28
C TYR A 25 -14.48 2.21 2.91
N GLY A 26 -13.17 1.98 3.03
CA GLY A 26 -12.60 0.81 3.70
C GLY A 26 -12.59 0.93 5.23
N SER A 27 -12.78 2.15 5.77
CA SER A 27 -12.64 2.45 7.20
C SER A 27 -11.31 1.92 7.78
N MET A 28 -10.24 1.97 6.99
CA MET A 28 -8.90 1.59 7.45
C MET A 28 -8.30 2.75 8.22
N LYS A 29 -7.64 2.43 9.34
CA LYS A 29 -6.91 3.42 10.14
C LYS A 29 -5.44 3.35 9.79
N PHE A 30 -4.89 4.47 9.35
CA PHE A 30 -3.48 4.60 9.02
C PHE A 30 -2.70 4.94 10.29
N GLY A 31 -1.66 4.16 10.57
CA GLY A 31 -0.74 4.37 11.67
C GLY A 31 0.32 5.44 11.36
N SER A 32 0.45 5.83 10.09
CA SER A 32 1.39 6.86 9.62
C SER A 32 0.87 7.57 8.37
N ASN A 33 1.45 8.73 8.05
CA ASN A 33 1.24 9.36 6.74
C ASN A 33 1.76 8.42 5.64
N PRO A 34 1.05 8.26 4.50
CA PRO A 34 1.57 7.46 3.41
C PRO A 34 2.88 8.02 2.90
N LYS A 35 3.75 7.09 2.57
CA LYS A 35 5.09 7.34 2.08
C LYS A 35 5.18 6.97 0.62
N ARG A 36 5.97 7.71 -0.14
CA ARG A 36 6.32 7.36 -1.51
C ARG A 36 7.46 6.35 -1.49
N ILE A 37 7.25 5.23 -2.17
CA ILE A 37 8.27 4.20 -2.37
C ILE A 37 8.57 4.04 -3.86
N GLU A 38 9.70 3.43 -4.18
CA GLU A 38 10.06 3.17 -5.57
C GLU A 38 9.07 2.19 -6.23
N PRO A 39 8.52 2.50 -7.43
CA PRO A 39 7.57 1.63 -8.11
C PRO A 39 8.13 0.21 -8.36
N SER A 40 9.41 0.10 -8.70
CA SER A 40 10.08 -1.19 -8.92
C SER A 40 10.15 -2.03 -7.65
N TYR A 41 10.36 -1.40 -6.50
CA TYR A 41 10.35 -2.07 -5.20
C TYR A 41 8.93 -2.54 -4.85
N ALA A 42 7.92 -1.71 -5.08
CA ALA A 42 6.53 -2.10 -4.89
C ALA A 42 6.13 -3.31 -5.78
N ASP A 43 6.60 -3.35 -7.03
CA ASP A 43 6.42 -4.51 -7.92
C ASP A 43 7.06 -5.78 -7.35
N GLN A 44 8.26 -5.68 -6.77
CA GLN A 44 8.93 -6.80 -6.10
C GLN A 44 8.14 -7.28 -4.87
N LEU A 45 7.62 -6.35 -4.06
CA LEU A 45 6.76 -6.66 -2.91
C LEU A 45 5.49 -7.38 -3.35
N LEU A 46 4.84 -6.98 -4.45
CA LEU A 46 3.70 -7.72 -4.98
C LEU A 46 4.10 -9.18 -5.26
N VAL A 47 5.16 -9.40 -6.02
CA VAL A 47 5.56 -10.76 -6.44
C VAL A 47 5.90 -11.62 -5.23
N SER A 48 6.66 -11.06 -4.28
CA SER A 48 7.04 -11.73 -3.02
C SER A 48 5.82 -12.12 -2.18
N VAL A 49 4.86 -11.20 -2.00
CA VAL A 49 3.69 -11.41 -1.14
C VAL A 49 2.64 -12.31 -1.80
N SER A 50 2.41 -12.14 -3.11
CA SER A 50 1.35 -12.85 -3.82
C SER A 50 1.78 -14.19 -4.40
N GLY A 51 3.10 -14.43 -4.55
CA GLY A 51 3.64 -15.63 -5.17
C GLY A 51 3.29 -15.76 -6.66
N VAL A 52 2.76 -14.71 -7.29
CA VAL A 52 2.39 -14.72 -8.72
C VAL A 52 3.28 -13.80 -9.54
N PRO A 53 3.54 -14.14 -10.81
CA PRO A 53 4.34 -13.29 -11.68
C PRO A 53 3.65 -11.94 -11.93
N LEU A 54 4.49 -10.91 -12.04
CA LEU A 54 4.05 -9.55 -12.34
C LEU A 54 3.40 -9.47 -13.73
N LYS A 55 2.13 -9.06 -13.79
CA LYS A 55 1.41 -8.87 -15.07
C LYS A 55 1.68 -7.51 -15.71
N ALA A 56 1.85 -6.47 -14.90
CA ALA A 56 2.10 -5.11 -15.33
C ALA A 56 2.90 -4.37 -14.25
N LYS A 57 3.84 -3.52 -14.70
CA LYS A 57 4.63 -2.63 -13.84
C LYS A 57 3.79 -1.44 -13.42
N CYS A 58 4.00 -0.93 -12.21
CA CYS A 58 3.45 0.36 -11.80
C CYS A 58 4.46 1.49 -12.07
N ASN A 59 3.96 2.73 -12.20
CA ASN A 59 4.80 3.93 -12.32
C ASN A 59 4.72 4.83 -11.07
N SER A 60 3.76 4.56 -10.19
CA SER A 60 3.60 5.22 -8.91
C SER A 60 3.31 4.18 -7.83
N ALA A 61 3.84 4.41 -6.64
CA ALA A 61 3.63 3.55 -5.49
C ALA A 61 3.64 4.33 -4.17
N ALA A 62 2.82 3.86 -3.24
CA ALA A 62 2.79 4.34 -1.87
C ALA A 62 2.80 3.18 -0.87
N LEU A 63 3.29 3.48 0.32
CA LEU A 63 3.31 2.61 1.49
C LEU A 63 2.58 3.31 2.63
N VAL A 64 1.73 2.59 3.37
CA VAL A 64 1.14 3.12 4.59
C VAL A 64 1.03 2.04 5.66
N GLU A 65 1.39 2.39 6.89
CA GLU A 65 1.19 1.52 8.04
C GLU A 65 -0.30 1.49 8.42
N LEU A 66 -0.81 0.32 8.78
CA LEU A 66 -2.18 0.12 9.24
C LEU A 66 -2.20 -0.26 10.71
N ASP A 67 -3.08 0.39 11.47
CA ASP A 67 -3.35 0.07 12.88
C ASP A 67 -4.09 -1.26 13.07
N THR A 68 -4.60 -1.83 11.98
CA THR A 68 -5.31 -3.10 11.98
C THR A 68 -4.41 -4.25 11.57
N ASN A 69 -4.72 -5.46 12.07
CA ASN A 69 -4.07 -6.66 11.58
C ASN A 69 -4.42 -6.95 10.11
N ALA A 70 -3.55 -7.69 9.44
CA ALA A 70 -3.66 -7.96 8.02
C ALA A 70 -4.98 -8.65 7.62
N GLY A 71 -5.51 -9.57 8.44
CA GLY A 71 -6.77 -10.25 8.14
C GLY A 71 -7.96 -9.29 8.12
N ALA A 72 -8.00 -8.35 9.08
CA ALA A 72 -9.02 -7.30 9.10
C ALA A 72 -8.87 -6.33 7.92
N ALA A 73 -7.63 -5.94 7.59
CA ALA A 73 -7.34 -5.08 6.43
C ALA A 73 -7.79 -5.73 5.11
N ILE A 74 -7.45 -7.01 4.89
CA ILE A 74 -7.86 -7.78 3.70
C ILE A 74 -9.39 -7.88 3.64
N SER A 75 -10.07 -8.17 4.76
CA SER A 75 -11.53 -8.26 4.81
C SER A 75 -12.21 -6.94 4.44
N LYS A 76 -11.65 -5.80 4.86
CA LYS A 76 -12.11 -4.46 4.48
C LYS A 76 -11.82 -4.16 3.00
N LEU A 77 -10.61 -4.46 2.54
CA LEU A 77 -10.20 -4.24 1.14
C LEU A 77 -11.12 -4.98 0.16
N ARG A 78 -11.53 -6.21 0.48
CA ARG A 78 -12.45 -7.00 -0.35
C ARG A 78 -13.85 -6.40 -0.52
N LYS A 79 -14.23 -5.41 0.30
CA LYS A 79 -15.54 -4.75 0.26
C LYS A 79 -15.53 -3.46 -0.58
N ILE A 80 -14.36 -3.01 -0.99
CA ILE A 80 -14.17 -1.79 -1.78
C ILE A 80 -13.45 -2.13 -3.09
N HIS A 81 -13.54 -1.24 -4.07
CA HIS A 81 -12.93 -1.42 -5.39
C HIS A 81 -12.02 -0.22 -5.73
N PRO A 82 -10.93 -0.01 -4.98
CA PRO A 82 -10.01 1.08 -5.26
C PRO A 82 -9.42 0.94 -6.67
N PRO A 83 -9.13 2.06 -7.37
CA PRO A 83 -8.62 2.03 -8.75
C PRO A 83 -7.15 1.57 -8.85
N ALA A 84 -6.46 1.41 -7.71
CA ALA A 84 -5.08 0.96 -7.61
C ALA A 84 -5.00 -0.47 -7.05
N HIS A 85 -3.92 -1.18 -7.36
CA HIS A 85 -3.64 -2.49 -6.77
C HIS A 85 -3.08 -2.32 -5.36
N VAL A 86 -3.81 -2.81 -4.36
CA VAL A 86 -3.39 -2.78 -2.96
C VAL A 86 -2.97 -4.19 -2.50
N VAL A 87 -1.78 -4.29 -1.92
CA VAL A 87 -1.23 -5.52 -1.32
C VAL A 87 -1.02 -5.28 0.16
N ILE A 88 -1.40 -6.26 0.99
CA ILE A 88 -1.20 -6.18 2.45
C ILE A 88 0.03 -6.99 2.85
N VAL A 89 1.05 -6.30 3.37
CA VAL A 89 2.26 -6.93 3.94
C VAL A 89 2.08 -7.06 5.44
N SER A 90 2.41 -8.23 5.97
CA SER A 90 2.23 -8.60 7.37
C SER A 90 3.46 -9.32 7.90
N PRO A 91 3.65 -9.50 9.22
CA PRO A 91 4.81 -10.18 9.81
C PRO A 91 5.08 -11.61 9.32
N ARG A 92 4.18 -12.19 8.51
CA ARG A 92 4.37 -13.51 7.88
C ARG A 92 5.15 -13.46 6.57
N HIS A 93 5.41 -12.27 6.02
CA HIS A 93 6.15 -12.11 4.78
C HIS A 93 7.55 -11.60 5.11
N ASP A 94 8.56 -12.15 4.45
CA ASP A 94 9.97 -11.83 4.70
C ASP A 94 10.26 -10.32 4.55
N ALA A 95 9.57 -9.65 3.63
CA ALA A 95 9.73 -8.20 3.41
C ALA A 95 9.18 -7.31 4.54
N PHE A 96 8.50 -7.87 5.55
CA PHE A 96 7.88 -7.06 6.60
C PHE A 96 8.89 -6.37 7.50
N GLU A 97 9.94 -7.07 7.92
CA GLU A 97 10.95 -6.49 8.82
C GLU A 97 11.69 -5.32 8.15
N GLU A 98 12.09 -5.50 6.89
CA GLU A 98 12.72 -4.44 6.10
C GLU A 98 11.81 -3.20 5.97
N LEU A 99 10.52 -3.38 5.70
CA LEU A 99 9.56 -2.29 5.64
C LEU A 99 9.39 -1.61 7.01
N ALA A 100 9.32 -2.38 8.09
CA ALA A 100 9.19 -1.82 9.44
C ALA A 100 10.39 -0.94 9.79
N ASP A 101 11.60 -1.38 9.47
CA ASP A 101 12.84 -0.67 9.77
C ASP A 101 13.06 0.57 8.88
N SER A 102 12.60 0.54 7.64
CA SER A 102 12.83 1.61 6.65
C SER A 102 11.67 2.59 6.46
N SER A 103 10.45 2.24 6.92
CA SER A 103 9.23 2.98 6.59
C SER A 103 9.28 4.47 6.91
N GLU A 104 9.91 4.85 8.02
CA GLU A 104 10.03 6.25 8.45
C GLU A 104 10.97 7.08 7.57
N LEU A 105 11.91 6.43 6.89
CA LEU A 105 12.93 7.07 6.04
C LEU A 105 12.38 7.46 4.67
N TYR A 106 11.27 6.87 4.24
CA TYR A 106 10.66 7.20 2.96
C TYR A 106 10.05 8.61 2.98
N PRO A 107 10.14 9.35 1.86
CA PRO A 107 9.50 10.66 1.74
C PRO A 107 7.99 10.52 1.81
N GLU A 108 7.29 11.57 2.27
CA GLU A 108 5.84 11.58 2.26
C GLU A 108 5.29 11.50 0.83
N PHE A 109 4.16 10.79 0.67
CA PHE A 109 3.45 10.75 -0.60
C PHE A 109 2.54 11.98 -0.69
N ASP A 110 2.71 12.78 -1.74
CA ASP A 110 1.87 13.94 -1.97
C ASP A 110 0.41 13.54 -2.27
N ARG A 111 -0.50 13.98 -1.40
CA ARG A 111 -1.93 13.71 -1.47
C ARG A 111 -2.72 14.85 -2.14
N ALA A 112 -2.10 15.97 -2.48
CA ALA A 112 -2.78 17.07 -3.15
C ALA A 112 -3.17 16.67 -4.58
N PHE A 113 -4.40 16.95 -5.00
CA PHE A 113 -4.76 16.87 -6.41
C PHE A 113 -4.26 18.13 -7.11
N GLU A 114 -3.50 17.97 -8.19
CA GLU A 114 -3.16 19.11 -9.06
C GLU A 114 -4.46 19.57 -9.72
N ILE A 115 -4.78 20.85 -9.55
CA ILE A 115 -6.00 21.52 -10.04
C ILE A 115 -5.75 22.05 -11.45
#